data_AF-A0A2N6G1M1-F1
#
_entry.id   AF-A0A2N6G1M1-F1
#
_cell.length_a   1.000
_cell.length_b   1.000
_cell.length_c   1.000
_cell.angle_alpha   90.00
_cell.angle_beta   90.00
_cell.angle_gamma   90.00
#
_symmetry.space_group_name_H-M   'P 1'
#
loop_
_entity.id
_entity.type
_entity.pdbx_description
1 polymer ?
#
loop_
_entity_poly.entity_id
_entity_poly.type
_entity_poly.pdbx_seq_one_letter_code
_entity_poly.pdbx_strand_id
1 'polypeptide(L)'
;MDDILFGTPKSKFLDVVKHASSEVVSDELDKILEKYAAMELLLSKDKGEAYDVNEDIDSFVLENLDEVSKVKDDLYIEFTGEIICRLDS
;
A
#
# COMPACT_ATOMS: atom_id res chain seq x y z
N MET A 1 -16.89 2.19 -23.38
CA MET A 1 -16.07 2.84 -22.35
C MET A 1 -16.54 2.32 -21.01
N ASP A 2 -16.42 1.01 -20.77
CA ASP A 2 -17.04 0.33 -19.62
C ASP A 2 -16.21 -0.85 -19.05
N ASP A 3 -14.95 -0.99 -19.45
CA ASP A 3 -14.08 -2.09 -18.96
C ASP A 3 -13.17 -1.70 -17.79
N ILE A 4 -13.11 -0.41 -17.41
CA ILE A 4 -12.27 0.07 -16.31
C ILE A 4 -12.82 -0.33 -14.92
N LEU A 5 -14.09 -0.74 -14.83
CA LEU A 5 -14.74 -1.06 -13.56
C LEU A 5 -14.75 -2.55 -13.19
N PHE A 6 -14.43 -3.47 -14.11
CA PHE A 6 -14.32 -4.91 -13.86
C PHE A 6 -12.84 -5.32 -13.65
N GLY A 7 -12.34 -5.15 -12.43
CA GLY A 7 -10.97 -5.52 -12.07
C GLY A 7 -10.80 -5.70 -10.57
N THR A 8 -9.78 -6.44 -10.15
CA THR A 8 -9.44 -6.57 -8.72
C THR A 8 -8.98 -5.20 -8.17
N PRO A 9 -9.06 -4.98 -6.84
CA PRO A 9 -8.51 -3.76 -6.23
C PRO A 9 -7.10 -3.42 -6.72
N LYS A 10 -6.23 -4.44 -6.78
CA LYS A 10 -4.88 -4.32 -7.33
C LYS A 10 -4.85 -3.84 -8.78
N SER A 11 -5.66 -4.40 -9.68
CA SER A 11 -5.63 -3.99 -11.09
C SER A 11 -6.08 -2.54 -11.25
N LYS A 12 -7.12 -2.13 -10.53
CA LYS A 12 -7.61 -0.75 -10.53
C LYS A 12 -6.55 0.23 -10.04
N PHE A 13 -5.90 -0.08 -8.93
CA PHE A 13 -4.79 0.74 -8.42
C PHE A 13 -3.68 0.91 -9.46
N LEU A 14 -3.23 -0.20 -10.07
CA LEU A 14 -2.18 -0.16 -11.08
C LEU A 14 -2.59 0.62 -12.33
N ASP A 15 -3.85 0.56 -12.72
CA ASP A 15 -4.36 1.32 -13.86
C ASP A 15 -4.41 2.82 -13.53
N VAL A 16 -4.88 3.21 -12.35
CA VAL A 16 -4.88 4.62 -11.92
C VAL A 16 -3.46 5.16 -11.83
N VAL A 17 -2.53 4.42 -11.24
CA VAL A 17 -1.10 4.79 -11.17
C VAL A 17 -0.48 4.99 -12.57
N LYS A 18 -0.87 4.18 -13.56
CA LYS A 18 -0.35 4.31 -14.94
C LYS A 18 -0.89 5.52 -15.69
N HIS A 19 -2.10 5.97 -15.37
CA HIS A 19 -2.77 7.06 -16.09
C HIS A 19 -2.67 8.41 -15.38
N ALA A 20 -2.40 8.43 -14.07
CA ALA A 20 -2.17 9.65 -13.30
C ALA A 20 -0.85 10.35 -13.68
N SER A 21 -0.72 11.63 -13.31
CA SER A 21 0.53 12.36 -13.52
C SER A 21 1.64 11.81 -12.62
N SER A 22 2.89 11.85 -13.11
CA SER A 22 4.05 11.35 -12.37
C SER A 22 4.26 12.04 -11.02
N GLU A 23 3.87 13.32 -10.90
CA GLU A 23 3.91 14.09 -9.66
C GLU A 23 2.92 13.53 -8.62
N VAL A 24 1.66 13.35 -9.00
CA VAL A 24 0.62 12.80 -8.10
C VAL A 24 1.00 11.39 -7.65
N VAL A 25 1.51 10.56 -8.57
CA VAL A 25 1.98 9.21 -8.25
C VAL A 25 3.18 9.25 -7.31
N SER A 26 4.16 10.10 -7.57
CA SER A 26 5.37 10.21 -6.73
C SER A 26 5.02 10.61 -5.31
N ASP A 27 4.17 11.62 -5.15
CA ASP A 27 3.73 12.10 -3.84
C ASP A 27 2.96 11.02 -3.06
N GLU A 28 2.08 10.27 -3.74
CA GLU A 28 1.31 9.23 -3.08
C GLU A 28 2.19 8.03 -2.67
N LEU A 29 3.14 7.64 -3.52
CA LEU A 29 4.12 6.61 -3.18
C LEU A 29 5.01 7.03 -2.01
N ASP A 30 5.39 8.30 -1.93
CA ASP A 30 6.20 8.84 -0.83
C ASP A 30 5.47 8.71 0.52
N LYS A 31 4.18 9.05 0.56
CA LYS A 31 3.34 8.83 1.77
C LYS A 31 3.26 7.36 2.17
N ILE A 32 3.13 6.45 1.20
CA ILE A 32 3.10 5.00 1.47
C ILE A 32 4.42 4.54 2.07
N LEU A 33 5.54 5.02 1.54
CA LEU A 33 6.88 4.72 2.05
C LEU A 33 7.10 5.30 3.45
N GLU A 34 6.67 6.53 3.71
CA GLU A 34 6.73 7.14 5.04
C GLU A 34 5.93 6.32 6.06
N LYS A 35 4.71 5.90 5.71
CA LYS A 35 3.89 5.03 6.56
C LYS A 35 4.56 3.68 6.83
N TYR A 36 5.17 3.08 5.81
CA TYR A 36 5.91 1.82 5.93
C TYR A 36 7.12 1.96 6.86
N ALA A 37 7.95 2.99 6.67
CA ALA A 37 9.10 3.28 7.53
C ALA A 37 8.68 3.55 8.99
N ALA A 38 7.59 4.28 9.20
CA ALA A 38 7.04 4.51 10.54
C ALA A 38 6.59 3.20 11.20
N MET A 39 5.96 2.29 10.46
CA MET A 39 5.57 0.97 10.97
C MET A 39 6.79 0.12 11.34
N GLU A 40 7.84 0.09 10.53
CA GLU A 40 9.08 -0.62 10.85
C GLU A 40 9.72 -0.07 12.14
N LEU A 41 9.79 1.26 12.28
CA LEU A 41 10.32 1.91 13.49
C LEU A 41 9.47 1.62 14.73
N LEU A 42 8.14 1.60 14.60
CA LEU A 42 7.24 1.27 15.69
C LEU A 42 7.38 -0.19 16.14
N LEU A 43 7.50 -1.12 15.19
CA LEU A 43 7.68 -2.55 15.47
C LEU A 43 9.06 -2.87 16.05
N SER A 44 10.07 -2.11 15.64
CA SER A 44 11.46 -2.24 16.13
C SER A 44 11.72 -1.46 17.41
N LYS A 45 10.75 -0.65 17.85
CA LYS A 45 10.89 0.20 19.03
C LYS A 45 11.22 -0.64 20.26
N ASP A 46 12.21 -0.20 21.02
CA ASP A 46 12.69 -0.85 22.24
C ASP A 46 13.25 -2.28 22.02
N LYS A 47 13.43 -2.70 20.75
CA LYS A 47 14.16 -3.91 20.38
C LYS A 47 15.65 -3.57 20.15
N GLY A 48 16.52 -4.57 20.32
CA GLY A 48 17.97 -4.38 20.17
C GLY A 48 18.40 -4.16 18.72
N GLU A 49 19.63 -3.67 18.51
CA GLU A 49 20.19 -3.39 17.16
C GLU A 49 20.24 -4.61 16.23
N ALA A 50 20.21 -5.82 16.79
CA ALA A 50 20.20 -7.08 16.03
C ALA A 50 18.79 -7.57 15.66
N TYR A 51 17.74 -6.85 16.04
CA TYR A 51 16.37 -7.22 15.70
C TYR A 51 16.09 -6.95 14.21
N ASP A 52 15.60 -7.98 13.51
CA ASP A 52 15.14 -7.86 12.14
C ASP A 52 13.61 -7.89 12.09
N VAL A 53 13.01 -6.76 11.73
CA VAL A 53 11.56 -6.63 11.59
C VAL A 53 10.99 -7.48 10.46
N ASN A 54 11.79 -7.80 9.44
CA ASN A 54 11.32 -8.55 8.29
C ASN A 54 11.03 -10.01 8.64
N GLU A 55 11.81 -10.62 9.56
CA GLU A 55 11.55 -11.98 10.02
C GLU A 55 10.19 -12.10 10.71
N ASP A 56 9.84 -11.13 11.56
CA ASP A 56 8.54 -11.05 12.23
C ASP A 56 7.41 -10.79 11.22
N ILE A 57 7.60 -9.89 10.25
CA ILE A 57 6.61 -9.58 9.21
C ILE A 57 6.35 -10.80 8.33
N ASP A 58 7.38 -11.48 7.84
CA ASP A 58 7.25 -12.65 6.97
C ASP A 58 6.51 -13.78 7.70
N SER A 59 6.86 -14.03 8.96
CA SER A 59 6.17 -15.01 9.81
C SER A 59 4.69 -14.65 9.98
N PHE A 60 4.40 -13.38 10.28
CA PHE A 60 3.03 -12.89 10.42
C PHE A 60 2.22 -13.05 9.13
N VAL A 61 2.81 -12.75 7.97
CA VAL A 61 2.15 -12.90 6.66
C VAL A 61 1.80 -14.36 6.39
N LEU A 62 2.72 -15.29 6.65
CA LEU A 62 2.49 -16.73 6.44
C LEU A 62 1.37 -17.27 7.34
N GLU A 63 1.30 -16.79 8.58
CA GLU A 63 0.28 -17.21 9.55
C GLU A 63 -1.09 -16.58 9.28
N ASN A 64 -1.15 -15.41 8.61
CA ASN A 64 -2.36 -14.60 8.47
C ASN A 64 -2.68 -14.25 7.01
N LEU A 65 -2.38 -15.14 6.06
CA LEU A 65 -2.48 -14.89 4.60
C LEU A 65 -3.82 -14.26 4.16
N ASP A 66 -4.95 -14.78 4.65
CA ASP A 66 -6.28 -14.30 4.26
C ASP A 66 -6.56 -12.89 4.77
N GLU A 67 -6.22 -12.62 6.04
CA GLU A 67 -6.40 -11.31 6.66
C GLU A 67 -5.48 -10.27 6.03
N VAL A 68 -4.20 -10.61 5.84
CA VAL A 68 -3.24 -9.76 5.14
C VAL A 68 -3.70 -9.49 3.71
N SER A 69 -4.22 -10.49 3.00
CA SER A 69 -4.73 -10.29 1.64
C SER A 69 -5.92 -9.34 1.62
N LYS A 70 -6.84 -9.47 2.58
CA LYS A 70 -8.00 -8.58 2.69
C LYS A 70 -7.59 -7.14 2.99
N VAL A 71 -6.73 -6.93 3.99
CA VAL A 71 -6.22 -5.60 4.33
C VAL A 71 -5.46 -4.99 3.16
N LYS A 72 -4.67 -5.79 2.43
CA LYS A 72 -3.97 -5.34 1.22
C LYS A 72 -4.95 -4.91 0.13
N ASP A 73 -6.06 -5.62 -0.06
CA ASP A 73 -7.10 -5.23 -1.01
C ASP A 73 -7.79 -3.92 -0.59
N ASP A 74 -8.06 -3.73 0.70
CA ASP A 74 -8.61 -2.48 1.24
C ASP A 74 -7.63 -1.29 1.01
N LEU A 75 -6.33 -1.50 1.25
CA LEU A 75 -5.29 -0.49 0.98
C LEU A 75 -5.20 -0.12 -0.50
N TYR A 76 -5.35 -1.08 -1.42
CA TYR A 76 -5.42 -0.77 -2.86
C TYR A 76 -6.60 0.15 -3.17
N ILE A 77 -7.77 -0.07 -2.55
CA ILE A 77 -8.95 0.78 -2.74
C ILE A 77 -8.70 2.18 -2.18
N GLU A 78 -8.15 2.27 -0.96
CA GLU A 78 -7.82 3.54 -0.30
C GLU A 78 -6.90 4.40 -1.17
N PHE A 79 -5.74 3.87 -1.57
CA PHE A 79 -4.77 4.63 -2.37
C PHE A 79 -5.29 4.95 -3.77
N THR A 80 -6.13 4.09 -4.35
CA THR A 80 -6.81 4.41 -5.61
C THR A 80 -7.70 5.65 -5.45
N GLY A 81 -8.45 5.73 -4.35
CA GLY A 81 -9.29 6.89 -4.04
C GLY A 81 -8.47 8.17 -3.85
N GLU A 82 -7.36 8.11 -3.12
CA GLU A 82 -6.46 9.25 -2.90
C GLU A 82 -5.91 9.82 -4.22
N ILE A 83 -5.48 8.95 -5.14
CA ILE A 83 -4.98 9.40 -6.45
C ILE A 83 -6.10 10.01 -7.29
N ILE A 84 -7.29 9.39 -7.35
CA ILE A 84 -8.43 9.90 -8.13
C ILE A 84 -8.87 11.28 -7.61
N CYS A 85 -9.02 11.45 -6.30
CA CYS A 85 -9.41 12.73 -5.71
C CYS A 85 -8.48 13.89 -6.10
N ARG A 86 -7.18 13.60 -6.28
CA ARG A 86 -6.18 14.58 -6.71
C ARG A 86 -6.19 14.86 -8.21
N LEU A 87 -6.73 13.95 -9.03
CA LEU A 87 -6.88 14.16 -10.48
C LEU A 87 -8.10 15.02 -10.82
N ASP A 88 -9.16 14.96 -10.01
CA ASP A 88 -10.40 15.71 -10.20
C ASP A 88 -10.36 17.15 -9.61
N SER A 89 -9.27 17.53 -8.94
CA SER A 89 -9.05 18.86 -8.33
C SER A 89 -8.14 19.74 -9.18
#